data_AF-A0AAW4NFT7-F1
#
_entry.id   AF-A0AAW4NFT7-F1
#
_cell.length_a   1.000
_cell.length_b   1.000
_cell.length_c   1.000
_cell.angle_alpha   90.00
_cell.angle_beta   90.00
_cell.angle_gamma   90.00
#
_symmetry.space_group_name_H-M   'P 1'
#
loop_
_entity.id
_entity.type
_entity.pdbx_description
1 polymer ?
#
loop_
_entity_poly.entity_id
_entity_poly.type
_entity_poly.pdbx_seq_one_letter_code
_entity_poly.pdbx_strand_id
1 'polypeptide(L)'
;MNTDVKLTKREAEIAELLAWGASKCEIAARCFISERTVENHCRNIFEKVGVTKATELSAWWFCTSFHIPFSLSPLKRKLMAIILLALLIPEIIGMEQQVQMSNARVRTTRVCSRARRSRKNEPDTATFGF
;
A
#
# COMPACT_ATOMS: atom_id res chain seq x y z
N MET A 1 6.51 -15.19 25.24
CA MET A 1 5.12 -14.81 24.93
C MET A 1 4.35 -16.06 24.61
N ASN A 2 3.36 -16.39 25.44
CA ASN A 2 2.52 -17.54 25.23
C ASN A 2 1.32 -17.12 24.37
N THR A 3 1.21 -17.62 23.15
CA THR A 3 0.23 -17.13 22.15
C THR A 3 -1.15 -17.77 22.27
N ASP A 4 -1.26 -18.86 23.02
CA ASP A 4 -2.51 -19.62 23.23
C ASP A 4 -3.16 -19.32 24.60
N VAL A 5 -2.96 -18.12 25.13
CA VAL A 5 -3.46 -17.76 26.46
C VAL A 5 -4.91 -17.34 26.39
N LYS A 6 -5.77 -18.13 27.04
CA LYS A 6 -7.20 -17.84 27.18
C LYS A 6 -7.43 -16.90 28.37
N LEU A 7 -7.58 -15.60 28.07
CA LEU A 7 -7.94 -14.60 29.08
C LEU A 7 -9.43 -14.69 29.45
N THR A 8 -9.75 -14.29 30.68
CA THR A 8 -11.16 -14.10 31.07
C THR A 8 -11.76 -12.90 30.34
N LYS A 9 -13.10 -12.80 30.27
CA LYS A 9 -13.78 -11.69 29.59
C LYS A 9 -13.31 -10.32 30.06
N ARG A 10 -13.14 -10.15 31.38
CA ARG A 10 -12.72 -8.87 31.98
C ARG A 10 -11.24 -8.57 31.73
N GLU A 11 -10.39 -9.59 31.75
CA GLU A 11 -8.98 -9.45 31.41
C GLU A 11 -8.79 -9.09 29.93
N ALA A 12 -9.58 -9.68 29.04
CA ALA A 12 -9.57 -9.36 27.61
C ALA A 12 -9.98 -7.90 27.34
N GLU A 13 -11.04 -7.42 28.01
CA GLU A 13 -11.49 -6.03 27.90
C GLU A 13 -10.44 -5.02 28.38
N ILE A 14 -9.77 -5.32 29.51
CA ILE A 14 -8.67 -4.50 30.02
C ILE A 14 -7.47 -4.52 29.06
N ALA A 15 -7.10 -5.70 28.54
CA ALA A 15 -6.01 -5.83 27.58
C ALA A 15 -6.31 -5.08 26.27
N GLU A 16 -7.55 -5.09 25.81
CA GLU A 16 -8.00 -4.34 24.64
C GLU A 16 -7.85 -2.83 24.85
N LEU A 17 -8.38 -2.29 25.94
CA LEU A 17 -8.27 -0.85 26.23
C LEU A 17 -6.80 -0.41 26.36
N LEU A 18 -5.95 -1.27 26.95
CA LEU A 18 -4.52 -1.02 27.06
C LEU A 18 -3.82 -1.06 25.69
N ALA A 19 -4.26 -1.93 24.78
CA ALA A 19 -3.74 -2.01 23.41
C ALA A 19 -4.16 -0.80 22.55
N TRP A 20 -5.32 -0.23 22.81
CA TRP A 20 -5.75 1.06 22.25
C TRP A 20 -4.99 2.26 22.82
N GLY A 21 -4.14 2.05 23.83
CA GLY A 21 -3.34 3.11 24.45
C GLY A 21 -4.07 3.88 25.56
N ALA A 22 -5.18 3.36 26.08
CA ALA A 22 -5.84 3.97 27.23
C ALA A 22 -4.95 3.91 28.48
N SER A 23 -4.97 4.98 29.27
CA SER A 23 -4.30 5.04 30.56
C SER A 23 -5.01 4.17 31.60
N LYS A 24 -4.30 3.76 32.67
CA LYS A 24 -4.90 2.97 33.77
C LYS A 24 -6.10 3.69 34.43
N CYS A 25 -6.06 5.02 34.51
CA CYS A 25 -7.15 5.85 35.01
C CYS A 25 -8.38 5.81 34.08
N GLU A 26 -8.18 5.91 32.77
CA GLU A 26 -9.29 5.78 31.80
C GLU A 26 -9.88 4.37 31.78
N ILE A 27 -9.05 3.34 31.92
CA ILE A 27 -9.51 1.95 32.02
C ILE A 27 -10.35 1.78 33.30
N ALA A 28 -9.89 2.32 34.42
CA ALA A 28 -10.63 2.33 35.68
C ALA A 28 -12.01 2.99 35.53
N ALA A 29 -12.06 4.15 34.87
CA ALA A 29 -13.30 4.87 34.58
C ALA A 29 -14.26 4.09 33.67
N ARG A 30 -13.75 3.47 32.59
CA ARG A 30 -14.56 2.68 31.64
C ARG A 30 -15.07 1.37 32.24
N CYS A 31 -14.25 0.72 33.06
CA CYS A 31 -14.58 -0.55 33.67
C CYS A 31 -15.26 -0.41 35.05
N PHE A 32 -15.54 0.82 35.52
CA PHE A 32 -16.14 1.11 36.83
C PHE A 32 -15.43 0.42 38.01
N ILE A 33 -14.09 0.38 37.97
CA ILE A 33 -13.25 -0.25 39.00
C ILE A 33 -12.14 0.72 39.43
N SER A 34 -11.54 0.48 40.60
CA SER A 34 -10.44 1.32 41.08
C SER A 34 -9.16 1.11 40.25
N GLU A 35 -8.32 2.12 40.16
CA GLU A 35 -7.01 2.02 39.48
C GLU A 35 -6.15 0.89 40.06
N ARG A 36 -6.19 0.70 41.38
CA ARG A 36 -5.48 -0.38 42.07
C ARG A 36 -5.98 -1.76 41.62
N THR A 37 -7.27 -1.90 41.35
CA THR A 37 -7.86 -3.13 40.79
C THR A 37 -7.38 -3.35 39.35
N VAL A 38 -7.32 -2.30 38.53
CA VAL A 38 -6.78 -2.37 37.17
C VAL A 38 -5.31 -2.82 37.19
N GLU A 39 -4.50 -2.27 38.08
CA GLU A 39 -3.09 -2.69 38.24
C GLU A 39 -2.97 -4.17 38.61
N ASN A 40 -3.83 -4.64 39.51
CA ASN A 40 -3.85 -6.05 39.89
C ASN A 40 -4.26 -6.94 38.71
N HIS A 41 -5.29 -6.56 37.96
CA HIS A 41 -5.68 -7.27 36.73
C HIS A 41 -4.54 -7.29 35.70
N CYS A 42 -3.87 -6.16 35.47
CA CYS A 42 -2.73 -6.08 34.56
C CYS A 42 -1.60 -7.03 34.99
N ARG A 43 -1.27 -7.09 36.28
CA ARG A 43 -0.27 -8.05 36.80
C ARG A 43 -0.65 -9.49 36.50
N ASN A 44 -1.92 -9.85 36.76
CA ASN A 44 -2.43 -11.19 36.50
C ASN A 44 -2.37 -11.55 35.00
N ILE A 45 -2.68 -10.58 34.14
CA ILE A 45 -2.58 -10.74 32.67
C ILE A 45 -1.11 -10.91 32.26
N PHE A 46 -0.21 -10.10 32.80
CA PHE A 46 1.23 -10.16 32.53
C PHE A 46 1.82 -11.52 32.90
N GLU A 47 1.45 -12.06 34.06
CA GLU A 47 1.87 -13.40 34.51
C GLU A 47 1.33 -14.49 33.58
N LYS A 48 0.07 -14.41 33.16
CA LYS A 48 -0.53 -15.39 32.23
C LYS A 48 0.12 -15.38 30.85
N VAL A 49 0.38 -14.19 30.31
CA VAL A 49 0.94 -14.01 28.96
C VAL A 49 2.47 -14.20 28.95
N GLY A 50 3.12 -14.02 30.11
CA GLY A 50 4.56 -14.07 30.28
C GLY A 50 5.26 -12.85 29.69
N VAL A 51 4.69 -11.66 29.90
CA VAL A 51 5.24 -10.37 29.45
C VAL A 51 5.44 -9.45 30.63
N THR A 52 6.38 -8.52 30.54
CA THR A 52 6.70 -7.60 31.65
C THR A 52 6.30 -6.16 31.37
N LYS A 53 6.16 -5.82 30.08
CA LYS A 53 5.88 -4.45 29.65
C LYS A 53 4.47 -4.33 29.06
N ALA A 54 3.84 -3.19 29.30
CA ALA A 54 2.56 -2.86 28.69
C ALA A 54 2.63 -2.86 27.16
N THR A 55 3.74 -2.39 26.58
CA THR A 55 3.98 -2.41 25.13
C THR A 55 4.03 -3.82 24.55
N GLU A 56 4.62 -4.77 25.28
CA GLU A 56 4.64 -6.19 24.92
C GLU A 56 3.24 -6.79 24.97
N LEU A 57 2.43 -6.42 25.96
CA LEU A 57 1.03 -6.84 26.04
C LEU A 57 0.19 -6.27 24.89
N SER A 58 0.37 -4.99 24.53
CA SER A 58 -0.30 -4.39 23.37
C SER A 58 0.06 -5.14 22.09
N ALA A 59 1.36 -5.42 21.87
CA ALA A 59 1.82 -6.19 20.71
C ALA A 59 1.22 -7.61 20.69
N TRP A 60 1.20 -8.29 21.84
CA TRP A 60 0.57 -9.60 21.97
C TRP A 60 -0.93 -9.56 21.63
N TRP A 61 -1.67 -8.56 22.15
CA TRP A 61 -3.09 -8.40 21.86
C TRP A 61 -3.36 -8.20 20.36
N PHE A 62 -2.55 -7.38 19.67
CA PHE A 62 -2.66 -7.22 18.22
C PHE A 62 -2.45 -8.54 17.46
N CYS A 63 -1.49 -9.35 17.89
CA CYS A 63 -1.24 -10.68 17.30
C CYS A 63 -2.43 -11.63 17.49
N THR A 64 -3.04 -11.65 18.67
CA THR A 64 -4.20 -12.50 18.99
C THR A 64 -5.49 -12.00 18.33
N SER A 65 -5.79 -10.70 18.41
CA SER A 65 -7.08 -10.11 18.06
C SER A 65 -7.34 -10.07 16.56
N PHE A 66 -6.32 -9.77 15.76
CA PHE A 66 -6.49 -9.73 14.31
C PHE A 66 -6.33 -11.11 13.64
N HIS A 67 -6.06 -12.17 14.40
CA HIS A 67 -5.75 -13.51 13.89
C HIS A 67 -4.81 -13.44 12.67
N ILE A 68 -3.87 -12.49 12.74
CA ILE A 68 -2.96 -12.17 11.66
C ILE A 68 -1.93 -13.30 11.67
N PRO A 69 -1.88 -14.17 10.65
CA PRO A 69 -0.70 -15.00 10.51
C PRO A 69 0.47 -14.03 10.43
N PHE A 70 1.54 -14.33 11.15
CA PHE A 70 2.83 -13.62 11.23
C PHE A 70 3.55 -13.46 9.86
N SER A 71 2.79 -13.48 8.75
CA SER A 71 3.20 -13.18 7.38
C SER A 71 2.72 -11.81 6.89
N LEU A 72 2.29 -10.92 7.79
CA LEU A 72 2.15 -9.46 7.51
C LEU A 72 3.54 -8.79 7.48
N SER A 73 4.37 -9.35 6.61
CA SER A 73 5.45 -8.67 5.92
C SER A 73 5.01 -7.29 5.43
N PRO A 74 5.93 -6.32 5.28
CA PRO A 74 5.66 -5.00 4.69
C PRO A 74 4.97 -5.08 3.31
N LEU A 75 4.96 -6.27 2.70
CA LEU A 75 4.28 -6.59 1.46
C LEU A 75 2.76 -6.54 1.56
N LYS A 76 2.10 -6.94 2.66
CA LYS A 76 0.61 -6.91 2.69
C LYS A 76 0.06 -5.48 2.72
N ARG A 77 0.75 -4.57 3.41
CA ARG A 77 0.44 -3.14 3.39
C ARG A 77 0.70 -2.54 2.00
N LYS A 78 1.77 -2.97 1.32
CA LYS A 78 2.05 -2.62 -0.09
C LYS A 78 1.03 -3.23 -1.06
N LEU A 79 0.57 -4.45 -0.84
CA LEU A 79 -0.41 -5.14 -1.69
C LEU A 79 -1.78 -4.48 -1.60
N MET A 80 -2.23 -4.10 -0.41
CA MET A 80 -3.47 -3.32 -0.27
C MET A 80 -3.38 -1.97 -0.98
N ALA A 81 -2.23 -1.28 -0.88
CA ALA A 81 -2.00 -0.04 -1.62
C ALA A 81 -1.95 -0.25 -3.14
N ILE A 82 -1.34 -1.33 -3.62
CA ILE A 82 -1.29 -1.69 -5.06
C ILE A 82 -2.68 -2.04 -5.59
N ILE A 83 -3.49 -2.78 -4.83
CA ILE A 83 -4.87 -3.11 -5.19
C ILE A 83 -5.73 -1.84 -5.28
N LEU A 84 -5.59 -0.91 -4.32
CA LEU A 84 -6.26 0.38 -4.37
C LEU A 84 -5.82 1.22 -5.57
N LEU A 85 -4.52 1.25 -5.89
CA LEU A 85 -3.99 1.94 -7.06
C LEU A 85 -4.52 1.33 -8.36
N ALA A 86 -4.52 -0.01 -8.46
CA ALA A 86 -4.98 -0.74 -9.63
C ALA A 86 -6.48 -0.59 -9.89
N LEU A 87 -7.29 -0.35 -8.86
CA LEU A 87 -8.71 -0.04 -9.00
C LEU A 87 -8.96 1.40 -9.45
N LEU A 88 -8.06 2.34 -9.16
CA LEU A 88 -8.19 3.75 -9.55
C LEU A 88 -7.74 4.02 -11.00
N ILE A 89 -6.70 3.30 -11.47
CA ILE A 89 -6.13 3.45 -12.81
C ILE A 89 -7.15 3.26 -13.97
N PRO A 90 -8.07 2.27 -13.96
CA PRO A 90 -9.01 2.08 -15.07
C PRO A 90 -10.04 3.22 -15.22
N GLU A 91 -10.35 4.00 -14.17
CA GLU A 91 -11.22 5.18 -14.32
C GLU A 91 -10.57 6.31 -15.12
N ILE A 92 -9.24 6.47 -15.04
CA ILE A 92 -8.53 7.58 -15.69
C ILE A 92 -8.34 7.31 -17.19
N ILE A 93 -8.12 6.05 -17.57
CA ILE A 93 -7.81 5.67 -18.96
C ILE A 93 -9.10 5.50 -19.81
N GLY A 94 -10.25 5.24 -19.18
CA GLY A 94 -11.54 5.11 -19.87
C GLY A 94 -12.08 6.39 -20.52
N MET A 95 -11.48 7.56 -20.27
CA MET A 95 -11.95 8.84 -20.82
C MET A 95 -11.30 9.26 -22.15
N GLU A 96 -10.20 8.65 -22.60
CA GLU A 96 -9.51 9.08 -23.85
C GLU A 96 -10.14 8.53 -25.14
N GLN A 97 -10.95 7.47 -25.07
CA GLN A 97 -11.34 6.73 -26.28
C GLN A 97 -12.47 7.38 -27.10
N GLN A 98 -13.10 8.45 -26.61
CA GLN A 98 -14.21 9.10 -27.31
C GLN A 98 -13.78 10.10 -28.40
N VAL A 99 -12.50 10.52 -28.45
CA VAL A 99 -12.07 11.59 -29.37
C VAL A 99 -11.68 11.08 -30.78
N GLN A 100 -11.52 9.78 -30.99
CA GLN A 100 -11.02 9.25 -32.28
C GLN A 100 -12.04 8.54 -33.19
N MET A 101 -13.34 8.51 -32.83
CA MET A 101 -14.38 7.92 -33.70
C MET A 101 -15.17 8.95 -34.54
N SER A 102 -14.63 10.15 -34.74
CA SER A 102 -15.20 11.14 -35.67
C SER A 102 -14.13 11.77 -36.54
N ASN A 103 -13.62 11.04 -37.54
CA ASN A 103 -13.27 11.61 -38.86
C ASN A 103 -13.11 10.50 -39.90
N ALA A 104 -14.11 10.44 -40.76
CA ALA A 104 -14.29 9.48 -41.82
C ALA A 104 -13.30 9.66 -42.99
N ARG A 105 -13.04 8.53 -43.67
CA ARG A 105 -12.69 8.36 -45.10
C ARG A 105 -11.74 9.39 -45.74
N VAL A 106 -10.52 8.94 -46.05
CA VAL A 106 -9.88 9.30 -47.33
C VAL A 106 -9.36 8.03 -48.01
N ARG A 107 -10.01 7.67 -49.11
CA ARG A 107 -9.55 6.73 -50.14
C ARG A 107 -8.55 7.46 -51.06
N THR A 108 -7.68 6.69 -51.73
CA THR A 108 -6.77 7.04 -52.86
C THR A 108 -5.47 7.76 -52.46
N THR A 109 -4.29 7.49 -53.03
CA THR A 109 -3.91 6.82 -54.29
C THR A 109 -2.46 6.30 -54.16
N ARG A 110 -2.18 5.11 -54.69
CA ARG A 110 -0.81 4.64 -54.94
C ARG A 110 -0.16 5.51 -56.02
N VAL A 111 1.03 6.03 -55.77
CA VAL A 111 1.96 6.44 -56.83
C VAL A 111 3.31 5.79 -56.56
N CYS A 112 3.64 4.79 -57.36
CA CYS A 112 5.02 4.36 -57.60
C CYS A 112 5.66 5.29 -58.64
N SER A 113 6.86 5.79 -58.36
CA SER A 113 7.88 6.08 -59.40
C SER A 113 9.20 6.44 -58.69
N ARG A 114 10.20 5.55 -58.65
CA ARG A 114 11.18 5.18 -59.69
C ARG A 114 12.48 6.00 -59.55
N ALA A 115 13.56 5.24 -59.45
CA ALA A 115 14.95 5.60 -59.20
C ALA A 115 15.62 6.52 -60.26
N ARG A 116 16.72 7.17 -59.84
CA ARG A 116 18.01 7.44 -60.57
C ARG A 116 18.87 8.28 -59.62
N ARG A 117 19.98 7.81 -59.02
CA ARG A 117 21.30 7.38 -59.53
C ARG A 117 22.11 8.49 -60.25
N SER A 118 23.12 8.98 -59.52
CA SER A 118 24.48 9.38 -59.94
C SER A 118 24.78 10.79 -60.48
N ARG A 119 25.95 11.29 -59.99
CA ARG A 119 27.08 11.96 -60.68
C ARG A 119 27.25 13.42 -60.20
N LYS A 120 28.16 13.77 -59.28
CA LYS A 120 29.65 13.77 -59.24
C LYS A 120 30.29 14.61 -60.37
N ASN A 121 31.05 15.63 -59.93
CA ASN A 121 32.12 16.43 -60.57
C ASN A 121 31.79 17.84 -61.13
N GLU A 122 32.29 18.85 -60.40
CA GLU A 122 33.41 19.75 -60.76
C GLU A 122 33.39 20.48 -62.13
N PRO A 123 33.54 21.81 -62.15
CA PRO A 123 34.06 22.53 -63.30
C PRO A 123 35.43 23.17 -63.04
N ASP A 124 36.32 22.90 -64.00
CA ASP A 124 37.71 23.34 -64.09
C ASP A 124 37.90 24.85 -64.25
N THR A 125 38.97 25.34 -63.64
CA THR A 125 39.67 26.57 -63.98
C THR A 125 40.58 26.35 -65.19
N ALA A 126 40.44 27.12 -66.28
CA ALA A 126 41.55 27.55 -67.14
C ALA A 126 41.09 28.45 -68.32
N THR A 127 41.66 29.67 -68.35
CA THR A 127 42.22 30.41 -69.52
C THR A 127 41.34 30.74 -70.74
N PHE A 128 41.02 32.02 -70.98
CA PHE A 128 41.79 33.10 -71.65
C PHE A 128 41.75 33.07 -73.19
N GLY A 129 41.45 34.23 -73.79
CA GLY A 129 41.70 34.51 -75.20
C GLY A 129 40.96 35.75 -75.73
N PHE A 130 41.58 36.93 -75.58
CA PHE A 130 41.69 38.00 -76.59
C PHE A 130 42.94 38.82 -76.26
#